data_AF-A0A2P2DDZ9-F1
#
_entry.id   AF-A0A2P2DDZ9-F1
#
_cell.length_a   1.000
_cell.length_b   1.000
_cell.length_c   1.000
_cell.angle_alpha   90.00
_cell.angle_beta   90.00
_cell.angle_gamma   90.00
#
_symmetry.space_group_name_H-M   'P 1'
#
loop_
_entity.id
_entity.type
_entity.pdbx_description
1 polymer ?
#
loop_
_entity_poly.entity_id
_entity_poly.type
_entity_poly.pdbx_seq_one_letter_code
_entity_poly.pdbx_strand_id
1 'polypeptide(L)'
;MNQLKEKLLLIGIICIFLFITLPVLSNFLVTPDEILKLEFQTNVRSQLRFCKQNPIQVYGRNPIGSFTNCVAVLESEVTLESFFLEPLEETTETQWAFYDSAGKQIFPSVSWEGVDPMVFVSLVRSKRGQFGVQLQKKKDGAYFFYRTKLLNWVI
;
A
#
# COMPACT_ATOMS: atom_id res chain seq x y z
N MET A 1 -7.87 16.07 -51.69
CA MET A 1 -7.27 16.86 -50.58
C MET A 1 -7.99 16.66 -49.23
N ASN A 2 -9.23 16.17 -49.19
CA ASN A 2 -9.99 15.97 -47.93
C ASN A 2 -9.59 14.73 -47.12
N GLN A 3 -9.36 13.58 -47.75
CA GLN A 3 -9.04 12.33 -47.02
C GLN A 3 -7.72 12.39 -46.22
N LEU A 4 -6.71 13.13 -46.71
CA LEU A 4 -5.44 13.26 -45.99
C LEU A 4 -5.60 14.10 -44.72
N LYS A 5 -6.42 15.16 -44.77
CA LYS A 5 -6.74 16.01 -43.62
C LYS A 5 -7.56 15.25 -42.56
N GLU A 6 -8.52 14.44 -42.99
CA GLU A 6 -9.31 13.58 -42.09
C GLU A 6 -8.43 12.55 -41.36
N LYS A 7 -7.50 11.91 -42.08
CA LYS A 7 -6.55 10.96 -41.48
C LYS A 7 -5.61 11.62 -40.48
N LEU A 8 -5.09 12.82 -40.80
CA LEU A 8 -4.24 13.60 -39.89
C LEU A 8 -5.01 14.03 -38.63
N LEU A 9 -6.27 14.46 -38.77
CA LEU A 9 -7.13 14.81 -37.65
C LEU A 9 -7.38 13.60 -36.73
N LEU A 10 -7.67 12.43 -37.31
CA LEU A 10 -7.89 11.20 -36.56
C LEU A 10 -6.65 10.77 -35.78
N ILE A 11 -5.46 10.82 -36.40
CA ILE A 11 -4.19 10.52 -35.74
C ILE A 11 -3.95 11.49 -34.57
N GLY A 12 -4.20 12.79 -34.78
CA GLY A 12 -4.10 13.80 -33.72
C GLY A 12 -5.00 13.50 -32.52
N ILE A 13 -6.26 13.13 -32.77
CA ILE A 13 -7.21 12.76 -31.71
C ILE A 13 -6.74 11.52 -30.94
N ILE A 14 -6.29 10.48 -31.65
CA ILE A 14 -5.77 9.26 -31.02
C ILE A 14 -4.53 9.55 -30.17
N CYS A 15 -3.60 10.36 -30.67
CA CYS A 15 -2.40 10.75 -29.93
C CYS A 15 -2.72 11.54 -28.67
N ILE A 16 -3.67 12.49 -28.74
CA ILE A 16 -4.13 13.26 -27.57
C ILE A 16 -4.78 12.33 -26.55
N PHE A 17 -5.65 11.41 -27.00
CA PHE A 17 -6.33 10.47 -26.11
C PHE A 17 -5.34 9.52 -25.42
N LEU A 18 -4.34 9.02 -26.15
CA LEU A 18 -3.26 8.22 -25.58
C LEU A 18 -2.44 9.03 -24.56
N PHE A 19 -2.09 10.28 -24.87
CA PHE A 19 -1.31 11.14 -23.96
C PHE A 19 -2.05 11.44 -22.65
N ILE A 20 -3.38 11.59 -22.69
CA ILE A 20 -4.20 11.85 -21.51
C ILE A 20 -4.43 10.57 -20.69
N THR A 21 -4.55 9.41 -21.34
CA THR A 21 -4.89 8.15 -20.65
C THR A 21 -3.68 7.40 -20.08
N LEU A 22 -2.51 7.51 -20.72
CA LEU A 22 -1.23 6.94 -20.24
C LEU A 22 -0.90 7.27 -18.77
N PRO A 23 -0.96 8.55 -18.32
CA PRO A 23 -0.68 8.90 -16.92
C PRO A 23 -1.78 8.46 -15.95
N VAL A 24 -2.99 8.14 -16.42
CA VAL A 24 -4.07 7.59 -15.57
C VAL A 24 -3.86 6.10 -15.34
N LEU A 25 -3.39 5.38 -16.36
CA LEU A 25 -3.05 3.95 -16.26
C LEU A 25 -1.75 3.70 -15.48
N SER A 26 -0.81 4.65 -15.44
CA SER A 26 0.39 4.53 -14.61
C SER A 26 0.11 4.61 -13.10
N ASN A 27 -1.11 4.94 -12.67
CA ASN A 27 -1.52 4.82 -11.27
C ASN A 27 -1.99 3.40 -10.91
N PHE A 28 -2.19 2.53 -11.89
CA PHE A 28 -2.35 1.08 -11.71
C PHE A 28 -1.01 0.38 -11.91
N LEU A 29 0.02 0.82 -11.19
CA LEU A 29 1.29 0.09 -11.14
C LEU A 29 1.04 -1.19 -10.34
N VAL A 30 1.06 -2.33 -11.01
CA VAL A 30 1.13 -3.64 -10.36
C VAL A 30 2.45 -3.67 -9.59
N THR A 31 2.44 -4.05 -8.32
CA THR A 31 3.67 -4.23 -7.54
C THR A 31 4.53 -5.29 -8.24
N PRO A 32 5.79 -4.99 -8.59
CA PRO A 32 6.62 -5.89 -9.40
C PRO A 32 7.00 -7.18 -8.67
N ASP A 33 6.99 -7.18 -7.33
CA ASP A 33 7.53 -8.27 -6.52
C ASP A 33 6.46 -9.00 -5.69
N GLU A 34 6.62 -10.33 -5.60
CA GLU A 34 5.87 -11.20 -4.67
C GLU A 34 6.27 -10.98 -3.20
N ILE A 35 7.37 -10.26 -2.96
CA ILE A 35 7.93 -9.99 -1.62
C ILE A 35 7.97 -8.48 -1.36
N LEU A 36 7.35 -8.04 -0.27
CA LEU A 36 7.41 -6.65 0.17
C LEU A 36 8.54 -6.48 1.20
N LYS A 37 9.56 -5.71 0.86
CA LYS A 37 10.63 -5.36 1.81
C LYS A 37 10.26 -4.12 2.61
N LEU A 38 10.21 -4.25 3.93
CA LEU A 38 9.87 -3.19 4.88
C LEU A 38 11.11 -2.82 5.69
N GLU A 39 11.56 -1.58 5.59
CA GLU A 39 12.76 -1.13 6.30
C GLU A 39 12.40 -0.20 7.47
N PHE A 40 12.67 -0.66 8.70
CA PHE A 40 12.42 0.08 9.93
C PHE A 40 13.66 0.81 10.44
N GLN A 41 13.44 2.00 11.03
CA GLN A 41 14.48 2.72 11.77
C GLN A 41 14.95 1.86 12.96
N THR A 42 16.27 1.76 13.14
CA THR A 42 16.94 0.87 14.11
C THR A 42 16.46 1.01 15.55
N ASN A 43 16.03 2.21 15.96
CA ASN A 43 15.66 2.49 17.34
C ASN A 43 14.27 1.96 17.75
N VAL A 44 13.45 1.47 16.82
CA VAL A 44 12.05 1.10 17.08
C VAL A 44 11.86 -0.43 17.11
N ARG A 45 12.87 -1.21 16.68
CA ARG A 45 12.68 -2.57 16.20
C ARG A 45 12.26 -3.60 17.26
N SER A 46 12.78 -3.51 18.47
CA SER A 46 12.54 -4.52 19.52
C SER A 46 11.13 -4.50 20.12
N GLN A 47 10.27 -3.55 19.73
CA GLN A 47 8.94 -3.36 20.32
C GLN A 47 7.84 -3.10 19.27
N LEU A 48 8.10 -3.44 18.01
CA LEU A 48 7.13 -3.24 16.93
C LEU A 48 5.94 -4.19 17.06
N ARG A 49 4.77 -3.62 16.81
CA ARG A 49 3.51 -4.36 16.76
C ARG A 49 2.77 -4.00 15.49
N PHE A 50 2.13 -4.99 14.89
CA PHE A 50 1.23 -4.81 13.78
C PHE A 50 -0.21 -4.90 14.29
N CYS A 51 -0.94 -3.79 14.22
CA CYS A 51 -2.21 -3.64 14.92
C CYS A 51 -3.34 -3.21 13.99
N LYS A 52 -4.55 -3.65 14.32
CA LYS A 52 -5.80 -3.14 13.73
C LYS A 52 -6.00 -1.68 14.14
N GLN A 53 -6.20 -0.81 13.17
CA GLN A 53 -6.44 0.62 13.35
C GLN A 53 -7.91 0.90 13.66
N ASN A 54 -8.18 2.05 14.27
CA ASN A 54 -9.49 2.70 14.20
C ASN A 54 -9.43 3.75 13.08
N PRO A 55 -9.92 3.43 11.87
CA PRO A 55 -9.69 4.26 10.69
C PRO A 55 -10.56 5.52 10.73
N ILE A 56 -9.98 6.62 11.20
CA ILE A 56 -10.59 7.97 11.14
C ILE A 56 -10.32 8.58 9.75
N GLN A 57 -9.15 8.28 9.18
CA GLN A 57 -8.71 8.75 7.87
C GLN A 57 -8.47 7.56 6.94
N VAL A 58 -8.79 7.73 5.66
CA VAL A 58 -8.50 6.72 4.63
C VAL A 58 -7.00 6.53 4.49
N TYR A 59 -6.24 7.63 4.42
CA TYR A 59 -4.79 7.64 4.36
C TYR A 59 -4.22 8.46 5.53
N GLY A 60 -3.04 8.08 6.01
CA GLY A 60 -2.28 8.85 6.99
C GLY A 60 -2.24 8.20 8.37
N ARG A 61 -2.30 9.04 9.40
CA ARG A 61 -2.12 8.61 10.80
C ARG A 61 -3.47 8.23 11.41
N ASN A 62 -3.61 6.97 11.82
CA ASN A 62 -4.76 6.50 12.57
C ASN A 62 -4.31 5.93 13.93
N PRO A 63 -5.12 6.10 15.00
CA PRO A 63 -4.83 5.48 16.29
C PRO A 63 -5.05 3.96 16.23
N ILE A 64 -4.44 3.25 17.19
CA ILE A 64 -4.73 1.83 17.43
C ILE A 64 -6.21 1.70 17.81
N GLY A 65 -6.91 0.75 17.18
CA GLY A 65 -8.31 0.48 17.54
C GLY A 65 -8.42 -0.31 18.85
N SER A 66 -7.67 -1.41 18.95
CA SER A 66 -7.52 -2.16 20.19
C SER A 66 -6.13 -2.77 20.29
N PHE A 67 -5.51 -2.68 21.47
CA PHE A 67 -4.24 -3.34 21.76
C PHE A 67 -4.34 -4.88 21.81
N THR A 68 -5.56 -5.43 21.93
CA THR A 68 -5.80 -6.88 21.84
C THR A 68 -5.59 -7.42 20.44
N ASN A 69 -5.67 -6.54 19.43
CA ASN A 69 -5.62 -6.91 18.01
C ASN A 69 -4.28 -6.46 17.43
N CYS A 70 -3.22 -6.78 18.17
CA CYS A 70 -1.84 -6.45 17.84
C CYS A 70 -1.01 -7.74 17.86
N VAL A 71 -0.23 -7.95 16.80
CA VAL A 71 0.73 -9.06 16.71
C VAL A 71 2.13 -8.48 16.84
N ALA A 72 2.96 -9.11 17.68
CA ALA A 72 4.36 -8.73 17.80
C ALA A 72 5.09 -9.04 16.49
N VAL A 73 5.92 -8.10 16.03
CA VAL A 73 6.66 -8.22 14.78
C VAL A 73 8.09 -8.65 15.09
N LEU A 74 8.52 -9.76 14.50
CA LEU A 74 9.89 -10.24 14.57
C LEU A 74 10.57 -10.00 13.21
N GLU A 75 11.88 -9.74 13.23
CA GLU A 75 12.69 -9.63 12.01
C GLU A 75 12.79 -11.02 11.36
N SER A 76 11.97 -11.27 10.35
CA SER A 76 12.02 -12.46 9.52
C SER A 76 11.21 -12.25 8.25
N GLU A 77 11.32 -13.19 7.32
CA GLU A 77 10.29 -13.36 6.30
C GLU A 77 9.02 -13.89 6.97
N VAL A 78 7.89 -13.25 6.72
CA VAL A 78 6.60 -13.61 7.32
C VAL A 78 5.51 -13.62 6.26
N THR A 79 4.60 -14.58 6.35
CA THR A 79 3.40 -14.61 5.52
C THR A 79 2.38 -13.62 6.07
N LEU A 80 1.78 -12.81 5.20
CA LEU A 80 0.82 -11.79 5.61
C LEU A 80 -0.34 -12.34 6.48
N GLU A 81 -0.77 -13.57 6.20
CA GLU A 81 -1.85 -14.23 6.93
C GLU A 81 -1.54 -14.47 8.41
N SER A 82 -0.26 -14.63 8.78
CA SER A 82 0.12 -14.90 10.16
C SER A 82 -0.24 -13.76 11.12
N PHE A 83 -0.46 -12.56 10.59
CA PHE A 83 -0.87 -11.39 11.36
C PHE A 83 -2.37 -11.36 11.70
N PHE A 84 -3.20 -12.16 11.04
CA PHE A 84 -4.65 -12.11 11.20
C PHE A 84 -5.18 -13.34 11.91
N LEU A 85 -5.10 -13.31 13.24
CA LEU A 85 -5.63 -14.37 14.09
C LEU A 85 -7.17 -14.34 14.19
N GLU A 86 -7.78 -13.21 13.83
CA GLU A 86 -9.24 -13.06 13.82
C GLU A 86 -9.85 -13.66 12.56
N PRO A 87 -10.99 -14.38 12.70
CA PRO A 87 -11.77 -14.79 11.54
C PRO A 87 -12.18 -13.57 10.72
N LEU A 88 -12.26 -13.74 9.41
CA LEU A 88 -12.70 -12.67 8.53
C LEU A 88 -14.17 -12.36 8.83
N GLU A 89 -14.44 -11.19 9.41
CA GLU A 89 -15.82 -10.70 9.54
C GLU A 89 -16.32 -10.27 8.16
N GLU A 90 -17.35 -10.93 7.65
CA GLU A 90 -17.85 -10.75 6.27
C GLU A 90 -18.42 -9.34 5.98
N THR A 91 -18.60 -8.52 7.01
CA THR A 91 -19.31 -7.24 6.93
C THR A 91 -18.42 -6.01 6.88
N THR A 92 -17.13 -6.11 7.24
CA THR A 92 -16.26 -4.92 7.36
C THR A 92 -14.89 -5.07 6.71
N GLU A 93 -14.37 -3.95 6.21
CA GLU A 93 -12.97 -3.83 5.83
C GLU A 93 -12.16 -3.43 7.06
N THR A 94 -10.95 -3.97 7.19
CA THR A 94 -10.08 -3.65 8.33
C THR A 94 -8.79 -3.05 7.84
N GLN A 95 -8.28 -2.07 8.59
CA GLN A 95 -7.02 -1.40 8.29
C GLN A 95 -6.01 -1.74 9.39
N TRP A 96 -4.77 -2.01 9.01
CA TRP A 96 -3.72 -2.49 9.90
C TRP A 96 -2.43 -1.72 9.65
N ALA A 97 -1.69 -1.38 10.69
CA ALA A 97 -0.42 -0.66 10.57
C ALA A 97 0.57 -1.01 11.67
N PHE A 98 1.80 -0.54 11.53
CA PHE A 98 2.84 -0.71 12.53
C PHE A 98 2.77 0.36 13.60
N TYR A 99 2.99 -0.03 14.85
CA TYR A 99 3.03 0.84 16.01
C TYR A 99 4.21 0.46 16.92
N ASP A 100 4.73 1.44 17.65
CA ASP A 100 5.66 1.20 18.74
C ASP A 100 4.94 0.85 20.05
N SER A 101 5.71 0.61 21.12
CA SER A 101 5.17 0.31 22.45
C SER A 101 4.36 1.43 23.07
N ALA A 102 4.56 2.67 22.63
CA ALA A 102 3.81 3.85 23.08
C ALA A 102 2.51 4.07 22.29
N GLY A 103 2.22 3.24 21.29
CA GLY A 103 1.05 3.36 20.44
C GLY A 103 1.18 4.42 19.35
N LYS A 104 2.39 4.89 19.05
CA LYS A 104 2.66 5.80 17.93
C LYS A 104 2.83 5.00 16.65
N GLN A 105 2.11 5.41 15.60
CA GLN A 105 2.21 4.75 14.28
C GLN A 105 3.60 4.96 13.66
N ILE A 106 4.12 3.88 13.11
CA ILE A 106 5.43 3.77 12.47
C ILE A 106 5.23 3.54 10.97
N PHE A 107 6.05 4.23 10.17
CA PHE A 107 5.97 4.23 8.72
C PHE A 107 7.28 3.64 8.16
N PRO A 108 7.39 2.31 8.00
CA PRO A 108 8.58 1.71 7.43
C PRO A 108 8.76 2.15 5.98
N SER A 109 10.02 2.20 5.54
CA SER A 109 10.32 2.50 4.14
C SER A 109 10.05 1.28 3.28
N VAL A 110 9.53 1.52 2.08
CA VAL A 110 9.36 0.51 1.04
C VAL A 110 10.24 0.91 -0.12
N SER A 111 11.06 -0.04 -0.58
CA SER A 111 11.96 0.13 -1.72
C SER A 111 11.71 -0.97 -2.74
N TRP A 112 11.51 -0.59 -3.99
CA TRP A 112 11.51 -1.48 -5.14
C TRP A 112 12.53 -1.00 -6.15
N GLU A 113 13.07 -1.92 -6.95
CA GLU A 113 13.98 -1.54 -8.02
C GLU A 113 13.26 -0.64 -9.04
N GLY A 114 13.87 0.50 -9.37
CA GLY A 114 13.32 1.45 -10.34
C GLY A 114 12.14 2.30 -9.87
N VAL A 115 11.72 2.21 -8.60
CA VAL A 115 10.65 3.04 -8.04
C VAL A 115 11.18 3.98 -6.95
N ASP A 116 10.69 5.22 -6.94
CA ASP A 116 11.01 6.20 -5.89
C ASP A 116 10.70 5.63 -4.49
N PRO A 117 11.53 5.91 -3.46
CA PRO A 117 11.27 5.45 -2.11
C PRO A 117 9.90 5.87 -1.58
N MET A 118 9.15 4.88 -1.11
CA MET A 118 7.84 5.08 -0.49
C MET A 118 7.91 4.78 1.00
N VAL A 119 6.87 5.16 1.73
CA VAL A 119 6.61 4.68 3.08
C VAL A 119 5.33 3.88 3.09
N PHE A 120 5.35 2.80 3.86
CA PHE A 120 4.17 2.02 4.19
C PHE A 120 3.31 2.81 5.17
N VAL A 121 2.06 3.05 4.79
CA VAL A 121 1.07 3.74 5.63
C VAL A 121 0.25 2.72 6.40
N SER A 122 -0.36 1.81 5.67
CA SER A 122 -1.22 0.77 6.24
C SER A 122 -1.49 -0.35 5.23
N LEU A 123 -2.08 -1.42 5.73
CA LEU A 123 -2.63 -2.53 4.98
C LEU A 123 -4.14 -2.57 5.17
N VAL A 124 -4.88 -2.68 4.09
CA VAL A 124 -6.33 -2.88 4.07
C VAL A 124 -6.61 -4.34 3.75
N ARG A 125 -7.34 -5.01 4.63
CA ARG A 125 -7.91 -6.34 4.40
C ARG A 125 -9.40 -6.15 4.11
N SER A 126 -9.80 -6.47 2.88
CA SER A 126 -11.19 -6.35 2.45
C SER A 126 -12.06 -7.47 3.03
N LYS A 127 -13.38 -7.26 2.99
CA LYS A 127 -14.38 -8.26 3.39
C LYS A 127 -14.33 -9.58 2.61
N ARG A 128 -13.63 -9.61 1.47
CA ARG A 128 -13.42 -10.82 0.64
C ARG A 128 -12.04 -11.45 0.87
N GLY A 129 -11.32 -11.04 1.90
CA GLY A 129 -9.97 -11.51 2.21
C GLY A 129 -8.91 -11.02 1.22
N GLN A 130 -9.20 -9.98 0.44
CA GLN A 130 -8.21 -9.39 -0.47
C GLN A 130 -7.39 -8.34 0.26
N PHE A 131 -6.14 -8.20 -0.12
CA PHE A 131 -5.22 -7.26 0.50
C PHE A 131 -4.94 -6.07 -0.41
N GLY A 132 -4.80 -4.91 0.21
CA GLY A 132 -4.34 -3.70 -0.43
C GLY A 132 -3.36 -2.95 0.46
N VAL A 133 -2.25 -2.48 -0.09
CA VAL A 133 -1.24 -1.73 0.63
C VAL A 133 -1.39 -0.25 0.30
N GLN A 134 -1.46 0.58 1.34
CA GLN A 134 -1.40 2.03 1.20
C GLN A 134 0.03 2.50 1.37
N LEU A 135 0.53 3.19 0.36
CA LEU A 135 1.87 3.76 0.34
C LEU A 135 1.80 5.26 0.15
N GLN A 136 2.85 5.94 0.61
CA GLN A 136 3.04 7.36 0.36
C GLN A 136 4.43 7.60 -0.23
N LYS A 137 4.51 8.33 -1.34
CA LYS A 137 5.79 8.78 -1.90
C LYS A 137 6.44 9.80 -0.96
N LYS A 138 7.72 9.61 -0.65
CA LYS A 138 8.46 10.52 0.23
C LYS A 138 8.67 11.92 -0.37
N LYS A 139 8.78 12.00 -1.70
CA LYS A 139 9.16 13.24 -2.42
C LYS A 139 8.04 14.29 -2.44
N ASP A 140 6.82 13.88 -2.76
CA ASP A 140 5.67 14.76 -2.98
C ASP A 140 4.50 14.49 -2.01
N GLY A 141 4.61 13.46 -1.17
CA GLY A 141 3.57 13.08 -0.22
C GLY A 141 2.34 12.44 -0.86
N ALA A 142 2.38 12.11 -2.16
CA ALA A 142 1.27 11.50 -2.86
C ALA A 142 0.99 10.09 -2.33
N TYR A 143 -0.29 9.78 -2.11
CA TYR A 143 -0.75 8.49 -1.64
C TYR A 143 -1.12 7.57 -2.80
N PHE A 144 -0.82 6.29 -2.63
CA PHE A 144 -1.08 5.23 -3.59
C PHE A 144 -1.72 4.04 -2.88
N PHE A 145 -2.62 3.37 -3.59
CA PHE A 145 -3.24 2.14 -3.13
C PHE A 145 -2.94 1.02 -4.10
N TYR A 146 -2.23 0.00 -3.61
CA TYR A 146 -1.78 -1.14 -4.39
C TYR A 146 -2.55 -2.38 -3.96
N ARG A 147 -3.37 -2.92 -4.85
CA ARG A 147 -3.97 -4.24 -4.61
C ARG A 147 -2.86 -5.29 -4.68
N THR A 148 -2.83 -6.18 -3.70
CA THR A 148 -1.82 -7.23 -3.63
C THR A 148 -2.42 -8.59 -3.35
N LYS A 149 -1.72 -9.64 -3.79
CA LYS A 149 -2.01 -11.04 -3.46
C LYS A 149 -0.99 -11.47 -2.42
N LEU A 150 -1.44 -12.19 -1.38
CA LEU A 150 -0.65 -12.87 -0.35
C LEU A 150 0.87 -12.75 -0.55
N LEU A 151 1.44 -11.64 -0.08
CA LEU A 151 2.87 -11.37 -0.17
C LEU A 151 3.54 -11.95 1.07
N ASN A 152 4.75 -12.47 0.87
CA ASN A 152 5.68 -12.56 1.97
C ASN A 152 6.22 -11.16 2.24
N TRP A 153 6.33 -10.80 3.52
CA TRP A 153 6.97 -9.57 3.94
C TRP A 153 8.34 -9.91 4.48
N VAL A 154 9.34 -9.14 4.06
CA VAL A 154 10.66 -9.16 4.68
C VAL A 154 10.76 -7.92 5.54
N ILE A 155 10.74 -8.13 6.87
CA ILE A 155 10.72 -7.10 7.91
C ILE A 155 12.14 -6.93 8.48
#